data_AF-A0A7X7WK60-F1
#
_entry.id   AF-A0A7X7WK60-F1
#
_cell.length_a   1.000
_cell.length_b   1.000
_cell.length_c   1.000
_cell.angle_alpha   90.00
_cell.angle_beta   90.00
_cell.angle_gamma   90.00
#
_symmetry.space_group_name_H-M   'P 1'
#
loop_
_entity.id
_entity.type
_entity.pdbx_description
1 polymer ?
#
loop_
_entity_poly.entity_id
_entity_poly.type
_entity_poly.pdbx_seq_one_letter_code
_entity_poly.pdbx_strand_id
1 'polypeptide(L)'
;MDNYTAIILGLVQGLTEFLPVSSSAHLVFAEKIMGAKATTAITFEVMLHLGTLLAILIYFRKKIRQLISGLFPPYCPEKKTLVKYAFIIIIATVPAAVLGLLFKDEV
;
A
#
# COMPACT_ATOMS: atom_id res chain seq x y z
N MET A 1 12.16 15.92 -11.13
CA MET A 1 10.76 16.39 -11.18
C MET A 1 10.71 17.75 -10.52
N ASP A 2 9.91 18.65 -11.05
CA ASP A 2 9.57 19.91 -10.38
C ASP A 2 8.63 19.65 -9.18
N ASN A 3 8.67 20.55 -8.20
CA ASN A 3 7.92 20.39 -6.96
C ASN A 3 6.39 20.38 -7.19
N TYR A 4 5.90 21.10 -8.20
CA TYR A 4 4.48 21.17 -8.51
C TYR A 4 3.97 19.83 -9.05
N THR A 5 4.68 19.22 -9.99
CA THR A 5 4.41 17.85 -10.46
C THR A 5 4.44 16.85 -9.31
N ALA A 6 5.45 16.90 -8.44
CA ALA A 6 5.53 15.98 -7.31
C ALA A 6 4.32 16.08 -6.36
N ILE A 7 3.86 17.30 -6.07
CA ILE A 7 2.67 17.54 -5.23
C ILE A 7 1.41 17.00 -5.92
N ILE A 8 1.22 17.28 -7.21
CA ILE A 8 0.03 16.83 -7.96
C ILE A 8 -0.01 15.31 -8.04
N LEU A 9 1.10 14.66 -8.40
CA LEU A 9 1.17 13.20 -8.45
C LEU A 9 0.97 12.56 -7.07
N GLY A 10 1.50 13.20 -6.01
CA GLY A 10 1.26 12.77 -4.64
C GLY A 10 -0.21 12.84 -4.24
N LEU A 11 -0.92 13.90 -4.65
CA LEU A 11 -2.38 14.01 -4.45
C LEU A 11 -3.14 12.96 -5.26
N VAL A 12 -2.78 12.74 -6.52
CA VAL A 12 -3.39 11.72 -7.37
C VAL A 12 -3.23 10.33 -6.74
N GLN A 13 -2.01 9.96 -6.34
CA GLN A 13 -1.77 8.69 -5.64
C GLN A 13 -2.60 8.60 -4.36
N GLY A 14 -2.52 9.62 -3.50
CA GLY A 14 -3.22 9.62 -2.21
C GLY A 14 -4.74 9.48 -2.33
N LEU A 15 -5.33 10.03 -3.39
CA LEU A 15 -6.77 9.94 -3.66
C LEU A 15 -7.16 8.61 -4.32
N THR A 16 -6.32 8.08 -5.21
CA THR A 16 -6.68 6.92 -6.05
C THR A 16 -6.26 5.59 -5.45
N GLU A 17 -5.24 5.55 -4.60
CA GLU A 17 -4.71 4.28 -4.02
C GLU A 17 -5.74 3.55 -3.16
N PHE A 18 -6.60 4.30 -2.44
CA PHE A 18 -7.61 3.70 -1.57
C PHE A 18 -8.92 3.40 -2.29
N LEU A 19 -9.04 3.81 -3.55
CA LEU A 19 -10.21 3.59 -4.38
C LEU A 19 -9.91 2.47 -5.39
N PRO A 20 -10.89 1.61 -5.73
CA PRO A 20 -10.71 0.54 -6.70
C PRO A 20 -10.74 1.10 -8.15
N VAL A 21 -9.83 2.02 -8.47
CA VAL A 21 -9.81 2.79 -9.73
C VAL A 21 -8.46 2.71 -10.48
N SER A 22 -7.50 1.91 -9.99
CA SER A 22 -6.13 1.80 -10.52
C SER A 22 -5.32 3.11 -10.40
N SER A 23 -4.54 3.23 -9.32
CA SER A 23 -3.69 4.40 -9.06
C SER A 23 -2.56 4.57 -10.08
N SER A 24 -1.92 3.47 -10.50
CA SER A 24 -0.86 3.49 -11.51
C SER A 24 -1.31 4.08 -12.85
N ALA A 25 -2.50 3.73 -13.32
CA ALA A 25 -3.06 4.30 -14.56
C ALA A 25 -3.28 5.82 -14.45
N HIS A 26 -3.76 6.30 -13.30
CA HIS A 26 -3.98 7.72 -13.06
C HIS A 26 -2.67 8.51 -12.97
N LEU A 27 -1.62 7.93 -12.36
CA LEU A 27 -0.28 8.54 -12.33
C LEU A 27 0.29 8.70 -13.74
N VAL A 28 0.29 7.64 -14.54
CA VAL A 28 0.78 7.69 -15.94
C VAL A 28 0.01 8.73 -16.77
N PHE A 29 -1.30 8.80 -16.59
CA PHE A 29 -2.14 9.78 -17.29
C PHE A 29 -1.85 11.23 -16.86
N ALA A 30 -1.74 11.46 -15.54
CA ALA A 30 -1.43 12.78 -15.00
C ALA A 30 -0.06 13.27 -15.47
N GLU A 31 0.96 12.41 -15.46
CA GLU A 31 2.30 12.77 -15.95
C GLU A 31 2.30 13.17 -17.42
N LYS A 32 1.60 12.39 -18.26
CA LYS A 32 1.49 12.66 -19.69
C LYS A 32 0.81 14.00 -19.96
N ILE A 33 -0.23 14.35 -19.20
CA ILE A 33 -0.90 15.66 -19.30
C ILE A 33 0.04 16.79 -18.90
N MET A 34 0.83 16.58 -17.84
CA MET A 34 1.75 17.59 -17.32
C MET A 34 3.02 17.77 -18.16
N GLY A 35 3.20 16.97 -19.22
CA GLY A 35 4.44 16.95 -20.00
C GLY A 35 5.65 16.52 -19.17
N ALA A 36 5.42 15.90 -18.01
CA ALA A 36 6.47 15.29 -17.22
C ALA A 36 6.97 14.06 -17.99
N LYS A 37 8.29 13.84 -18.01
CA LYS A 37 8.84 12.64 -18.64
C LYS A 37 8.23 11.44 -17.92
N ALA A 38 7.54 10.58 -18.68
CA ALA A 38 6.89 9.32 -18.27
C ALA A 38 7.82 8.30 -17.60
N THR A 39 9.09 8.66 -17.40
CA THR A 39 9.97 8.06 -16.41
C THR A 39 9.74 8.76 -15.08
N THR A 40 8.57 8.58 -14.47
CA THR A 40 8.57 8.44 -13.02
C THR A 40 9.69 7.47 -12.71
N ALA A 41 10.73 7.92 -12.03
CA ALA A 41 11.71 6.96 -11.55
C ALA A 41 10.89 5.92 -10.78
N ILE A 42 11.07 4.63 -11.05
CA ILE A 42 10.42 3.55 -10.28
C ILE A 42 10.53 3.86 -8.77
N THR A 43 11.65 4.46 -8.37
CA THR A 43 11.88 5.04 -7.05
C THR A 43 10.80 6.03 -6.56
N PHE A 44 10.34 6.98 -7.39
CA PHE A 44 9.29 7.94 -7.01
C PHE A 44 7.93 7.27 -6.85
N GLU A 45 7.52 6.36 -7.75
CA GLU A 45 6.28 5.59 -7.55
C GLU A 45 6.33 4.76 -6.27
N VAL A 46 7.47 4.13 -5.98
CA VAL A 46 7.70 3.41 -4.73
C VAL A 46 7.59 4.37 -3.53
N MET A 47 8.17 5.57 -3.60
CA MET A 47 8.03 6.57 -2.52
C MET A 47 6.58 7.01 -2.32
N LEU A 48 5.81 7.17 -3.39
CA LEU A 48 4.39 7.49 -3.33
C LEU A 48 3.58 6.37 -2.66
N HIS A 49 3.82 5.11 -3.03
CA HIS A 49 3.21 3.94 -2.36
C HIS A 49 3.64 3.83 -0.89
N LEU A 50 4.88 4.17 -0.55
CA LEU A 50 5.31 4.24 0.85
C LEU A 50 4.54 5.32 1.61
N GLY A 51 4.27 6.47 0.98
CA GLY A 51 3.44 7.53 1.56
C GLY A 51 2.02 7.06 1.91
N THR A 52 1.36 6.36 0.98
CA THR A 52 0.01 5.83 1.21
C THR A 52 0.00 4.67 2.22
N LEU A 53 1.02 3.82 2.20
CA LEU A 53 1.22 2.79 3.22
C LEU A 53 1.36 3.42 4.61
N LEU A 54 2.18 4.46 4.76
CA LEU A 54 2.32 5.18 6.03
C LEU A 54 1.00 5.80 6.50
N ALA A 55 0.20 6.34 5.58
CA ALA A 55 -1.13 6.85 5.91
C ALA A 55 -2.03 5.77 6.52
N ILE A 56 -2.08 4.57 5.93
CA ILE A 56 -2.81 3.40 6.48
C ILE A 56 -2.26 3.00 7.84
N LEU A 57 -0.93 2.89 7.99
CA LEU A 57 -0.30 2.51 9.25
C LEU A 57 -0.63 3.49 10.38
N ILE A 58 -0.61 4.80 10.10
CA ILE A 58 -0.93 5.85 11.07
C ILE A 58 -2.43 5.85 11.40
N TYR A 59 -3.30 5.75 10.39
CA TYR A 59 -4.75 5.76 10.57
C TYR A 59 -5.22 4.54 11.37
N PHE A 60 -4.76 3.34 11.01
CA PHE A 60 -5.13 2.08 11.68
C PHE A 60 -4.20 1.68 12.83
N ARG A 61 -3.30 2.55 13.29
CA ARG A 61 -2.28 2.24 14.32
C ARG A 61 -2.82 1.52 15.56
N LYS A 62 -4.01 1.89 16.03
CA LYS A 62 -4.65 1.25 17.21
C LYS A 62 -5.09 -0.17 16.89
N LYS A 63 -5.76 -0.39 15.75
CA LYS A 63 -6.20 -1.73 15.30
C LYS A 63 -5.00 -2.63 15.03
N ILE A 64 -3.95 -2.10 14.38
CA ILE A 64 -2.71 -2.83 14.10
C ILE A 64 -2.04 -3.25 15.42
N ARG A 65 -1.91 -2.34 16.40
CA ARG A 65 -1.38 -2.70 17.73
C ARG A 65 -2.21 -3.78 18.43
N GLN A 66 -3.54 -3.70 18.34
CA GLN A 66 -4.43 -4.72 18.89
C GLN A 66 -4.25 -6.08 18.20
N LEU A 67 -4.13 -6.08 16.88
CA LEU A 67 -3.90 -7.27 16.06
C LEU A 67 -2.56 -7.94 16.43
N ILE A 68 -1.48 -7.15 16.45
CA ILE A 68 -0.12 -7.62 16.79
C ILE A 68 -0.08 -8.13 18.24
N SER A 69 -0.61 -7.37 19.21
CA SER A 69 -0.63 -7.80 20.61
C SER A 69 -1.47 -9.05 20.85
N GLY A 70 -2.45 -9.34 19.98
CA GLY A 70 -3.22 -10.59 20.02
C GLY A 70 -2.41 -11.83 19.64
N LEU A 71 -1.30 -11.66 18.90
CA LEU A 71 -0.42 -12.74 18.48
C LEU A 71 0.62 -13.14 19.55
N PHE A 72 0.83 -12.31 20.58
CA PHE A 72 1.84 -12.55 21.62
C PHE A 72 1.21 -12.96 22.98
N PRO A 73 1.90 -13.76 23.82
CA PRO A 73 1.40 -14.14 25.15
C PRO A 73 1.37 -12.97 26.16
N PRO A 74 0.51 -13.03 27.21
CA PRO A 74 -0.46 -14.08 27.47
C PRO A 74 -1.67 -13.96 26.54
N TYR A 75 -2.04 -15.07 25.92
CA TYR A 75 -3.17 -15.16 25.00
C TYR A 75 -4.47 -14.87 25.74
N CYS A 76 -5.07 -13.71 25.51
CA CYS A 76 -6.38 -13.37 26.07
C CYS A 76 -7.50 -14.00 25.22
N PRO A 77 -8.33 -14.91 25.77
CA PRO A 77 -9.42 -15.56 25.01
C PRO A 77 -10.48 -14.58 24.49
N GLU A 78 -10.65 -13.40 25.10
CA GLU A 78 -11.49 -12.30 24.56
C GLU A 78 -10.99 -11.76 23.21
N LYS A 79 -9.73 -12.01 22.84
CA LYS A 79 -9.11 -11.56 21.59
C LYS A 79 -9.11 -12.61 20.48
N LYS A 80 -9.82 -13.73 20.64
CA LYS A 80 -9.93 -14.82 19.62
C LYS A 80 -10.23 -14.29 18.21
N THR A 81 -11.14 -13.31 18.11
CA THR A 81 -11.52 -12.69 16.83
C THR A 81 -10.37 -11.92 16.18
N LEU A 82 -9.52 -11.23 16.96
CA LEU A 82 -8.35 -10.51 16.45
C LEU A 82 -7.30 -11.48 15.89
N VAL A 83 -7.05 -12.58 16.60
CA VAL A 83 -6.11 -13.62 16.14
C VAL A 83 -6.60 -14.26 14.84
N LYS A 84 -7.91 -14.53 14.74
CA LYS A 84 -8.52 -15.00 13.48
C LYS A 84 -8.28 -14.03 12.33
N TYR A 85 -8.46 -12.72 12.53
CA TYR A 85 -8.19 -11.74 11.48
C TYR A 85 -6.72 -11.70 11.07
N ALA A 86 -5.80 -11.83 12.02
CA ALA A 86 -4.37 -11.86 11.72
C ALA A 86 -4.00 -13.05 10.82
N PHE A 87 -4.52 -14.24 11.15
CA PHE A 87 -4.33 -15.44 10.31
C PHE A 87 -4.97 -15.30 8.93
N ILE A 88 -6.19 -14.74 8.84
CA ILE A 88 -6.84 -14.49 7.55
C ILE A 88 -6.00 -13.56 6.68
N ILE A 89 -5.46 -12.47 7.25
CA ILE A 89 -4.58 -11.55 6.53
C ILE A 89 -3.36 -12.31 6.00
N ILE A 90 -2.65 -13.06 6.85
CA ILE A 90 -1.47 -13.83 6.43
C ILE A 90 -1.83 -14.79 5.27
N ILE A 91 -2.90 -15.57 5.42
CA ILE A 91 -3.32 -16.53 4.39
C ILE A 91 -3.74 -15.82 3.09
N ALA A 92 -4.36 -14.63 3.18
CA ALA A 92 -4.73 -13.85 2.01
C ALA A 92 -3.52 -13.22 1.28
N THR A 93 -2.48 -12.81 2.02
CA THR A 93 -1.30 -12.15 1.42
C THR A 93 -0.27 -13.14 0.86
N VAL A 94 -0.14 -14.34 1.44
CA VAL A 94 0.87 -15.33 1.03
C VAL A 94 0.77 -15.73 -0.44
N PRO A 95 -0.41 -16.06 -1.02
CA PRO A 95 -0.51 -16.39 -2.43
C PRO A 95 -0.05 -15.25 -3.35
N ALA A 96 -0.41 -14.00 -3.03
CA ALA A 96 0.03 -12.84 -3.78
C ALA A 96 1.56 -12.67 -3.72
N ALA A 97 2.17 -12.86 -2.56
CA ALA A 97 3.62 -12.80 -2.40
C ALA A 97 4.33 -13.94 -3.15
N VAL A 98 3.82 -15.17 -3.08
CA VAL A 98 4.38 -16.33 -3.79
C VAL A 98 4.31 -16.12 -5.30
N LEU A 99 3.15 -15.74 -5.83
CA LEU A 99 3.00 -15.44 -7.25
C LEU A 99 3.89 -14.27 -7.68
N GLY A 100 3.96 -13.20 -6.88
CA GLY A 100 4.84 -12.06 -7.16
C GLY A 100 6.33 -12.42 -7.18
N LEU A 101 6.77 -13.40 -6.37
CA LEU A 101 8.14 -13.90 -6.41
C LEU A 101 8.41 -14.84 -7.58
N LEU A 102 7.44 -15.69 -7.95
CA LEU A 102 7.56 -16.65 -9.04
C LEU A 102 7.51 -15.98 -10.43
N PHE A 103 6.71 -14.93 -10.59
CA PHE A 103 6.46 -14.25 -11.87
C PHE A 103 7.13 -12.86 -11.96
N LYS A 104 8.08 -12.56 -11.08
CA LYS A 104 8.73 -11.24 -11.00
C LYS A 104 9.37 -10.80 -12.34
N ASP A 105 9.87 -11.73 -13.14
CA ASP A 105 10.56 -11.42 -14.40
C ASP A 105 9.60 -11.30 -15.60
N GLU A 106 8.35 -11.72 -15.45
CA GLU A 106 7.33 -11.63 -16.52
C GLU A 106 6.38 -10.42 -16.36
N VAL A 107 6.42 -9.76 -15.20
CA VAL A 107 5.55 -8.62 -14.82
C VAL A 107 6.39 -7.41 -14.50
#